data_AF-A0A257PKI8-F1
#
_entry.id   AF-A0A257PKI8-F1
#
_cell.length_a   1.000
_cell.length_b   1.000
_cell.length_c   1.000
_cell.angle_alpha   90.00
_cell.angle_beta   90.00
_cell.angle_gamma   90.00
#
_symmetry.space_group_name_H-M   'P 1'
#
loop_
_entity.id
_entity.type
_entity.pdbx_description
1 polymer ?
#
loop_
_entity_poly.entity_id
_entity_poly.type
_entity_poly.pdbx_seq_one_letter_code
_entity_poly.pdbx_strand_id
1 'polypeptide(L)'
;MSPAFARDIRVGPHRALHLPSEAALQVRDGDVVRIDPGTYADCATWTANRLRIEAAAPGVVLAGKSCAGKGIFITQGNDITIRGITFQDATVPDRNGAGIRAEGRNLTVEHSRFLHNENGILAGGGRDSVLRITDSEFVDNGACIRACAHGVYAGAPIKRLEIVRSLFYGTRIAHHIKSRALNTLVKDSRIEDGPDGTSSYLIDVPNGGNVLIEGNVMEKGPQSSNPGVAIPIGEEGVTNPTASLIIRNNMFRNDTGRRTVFVSNRTTTKAQMQDNVLTGDVAELDGPGGPTP
;
A
#
# COMPACT_ATOMS: atom_id res chain seq x y z
N MET A 1 -10.19 23.58 -29.72
CA MET A 1 -9.14 22.54 -29.50
C MET A 1 -9.84 21.21 -29.54
N SER A 2 -9.56 20.37 -30.54
CA SER A 2 -10.10 19.00 -30.58
C SER A 2 -9.58 18.22 -29.38
N PRO A 3 -10.36 17.33 -28.75
CA PRO A 3 -9.85 16.46 -27.71
C PRO A 3 -8.71 15.63 -28.33
N ALA A 4 -7.51 15.74 -27.77
CA ALA A 4 -6.40 14.88 -28.18
C ALA A 4 -6.84 13.44 -27.87
N PHE A 5 -6.98 12.63 -28.91
CA PHE A 5 -7.23 11.20 -28.74
C PHE A 5 -6.05 10.60 -27.96
N ALA A 6 -6.34 9.99 -26.81
CA ALA A 6 -5.36 9.21 -26.06
C ALA A 6 -4.76 8.13 -26.98
N ARG A 7 -3.43 8.09 -27.14
CA ARG A 7 -2.79 7.07 -27.97
C ARG A 7 -2.76 5.75 -27.24
N ASP A 8 -2.87 4.65 -27.99
CA ASP A 8 -2.68 3.29 -27.47
C ASP A 8 -1.25 2.84 -27.80
N ILE A 9 -0.42 2.72 -26.77
CA ILE A 9 0.98 2.33 -26.85
C ILE A 9 1.11 0.86 -26.46
N ARG A 10 1.46 0.01 -27.42
CA ARG A 10 1.61 -1.44 -27.20
C ARG A 10 3.05 -1.78 -26.87
N VAL A 11 3.25 -2.47 -25.76
CA VAL A 11 4.56 -2.91 -25.26
C VAL A 11 4.60 -4.42 -25.15
N GLY A 12 5.70 -5.05 -25.57
CA GLY A 12 5.93 -6.47 -25.33
C GLY A 12 6.97 -7.08 -26.27
N PRO A 13 7.38 -8.33 -26.04
CA PRO A 13 8.53 -8.96 -26.71
C PRO A 13 8.40 -9.05 -28.24
N HIS A 14 7.17 -8.92 -28.77
CA HIS A 14 6.85 -8.95 -30.20
C HIS A 14 6.28 -7.63 -30.73
N ARG A 15 6.43 -6.54 -29.97
CA ARG A 15 5.99 -5.19 -30.35
C ARG A 15 7.19 -4.36 -30.77
N ALA A 16 6.93 -3.21 -31.39
CA ALA A 16 7.98 -2.24 -31.70
C ALA A 16 8.64 -1.66 -30.43
N LEU A 17 7.87 -1.56 -29.33
CA LEU A 17 8.38 -1.25 -28.00
C LEU A 17 8.43 -2.55 -27.22
N HIS A 18 9.63 -3.03 -26.96
CA HIS A 18 9.86 -4.31 -26.30
C HIS A 18 9.72 -4.19 -24.78
N LEU A 19 10.06 -3.02 -24.23
CA LEU A 19 10.17 -2.80 -22.77
C LEU A 19 9.29 -1.64 -22.28
N PRO A 20 8.74 -1.72 -21.05
CA PRO A 20 8.03 -0.61 -20.42
C PRO A 20 8.82 0.70 -20.36
N SER A 21 10.14 0.63 -20.15
CA SER A 21 11.05 1.78 -20.14
C SER A 21 11.10 2.52 -21.49
N GLU A 22 11.05 1.80 -22.60
CA GLU A 22 11.02 2.39 -23.95
C GLU A 22 9.73 3.16 -24.19
N ALA A 23 8.60 2.65 -23.70
CA ALA A 23 7.33 3.35 -23.75
C ALA A 23 7.32 4.58 -22.85
N ALA A 24 7.90 4.49 -21.65
CA ALA A 24 7.99 5.62 -20.72
C ALA A 24 8.71 6.85 -21.31
N LEU A 25 9.63 6.64 -22.27
CA LEU A 25 10.32 7.72 -22.99
C LEU A 25 9.48 8.39 -24.09
N GLN A 26 8.36 7.78 -24.50
CA GLN A 26 7.60 8.19 -25.70
C GLN A 26 6.14 8.60 -25.40
N VAL A 27 5.62 8.19 -24.26
CA VAL A 27 4.26 8.54 -23.82
C VAL A 27 4.12 10.04 -23.62
N ARG A 28 2.90 10.51 -23.84
CA ARG A 28 2.44 11.87 -23.57
C ARG A 28 1.28 11.81 -22.58
N ASP A 29 0.96 12.97 -22.05
CA ASP A 29 -0.17 13.13 -21.15
C ASP A 29 -1.46 12.49 -21.72
N GLY A 30 -2.09 11.63 -20.93
CA GLY A 30 -3.35 10.98 -21.30
C GLY A 30 -3.23 9.69 -22.10
N ASP A 31 -2.02 9.26 -22.48
CA ASP A 31 -1.82 8.02 -23.24
C ASP A 31 -2.17 6.77 -22.42
N VAL A 32 -2.51 5.70 -23.15
CA VAL A 32 -2.73 4.36 -22.60
C VAL A 32 -1.59 3.45 -23.03
N VAL A 33 -0.91 2.83 -22.07
CA VAL A 33 0.14 1.84 -22.30
C VAL A 33 -0.42 0.46 -21.99
N ARG A 34 -0.42 -0.43 -22.98
CA ARG A 34 -0.84 -1.83 -22.84
C ARG A 34 0.37 -2.74 -22.95
N ILE A 35 0.69 -3.43 -21.86
CA ILE A 35 1.84 -4.32 -21.77
C ILE A 35 1.34 -5.75 -22.01
N ASP A 36 1.82 -6.40 -23.06
CA ASP A 36 1.50 -7.79 -23.35
C ASP A 36 2.13 -8.71 -22.27
N PRO A 37 1.55 -9.89 -21.98
CA PRO A 37 2.08 -10.83 -20.98
C PRO A 37 3.55 -11.17 -21.21
N GLY A 38 4.28 -11.34 -20.11
CA GLY A 38 5.71 -11.63 -20.13
C GLY A 38 6.41 -11.23 -18.83
N THR A 39 7.63 -11.72 -18.65
CA THR A 39 8.52 -11.33 -17.57
C THR A 39 9.55 -10.34 -18.09
N TYR A 40 9.59 -9.16 -17.49
CA TYR A 40 10.42 -8.04 -17.91
C TYR A 40 11.46 -7.76 -16.82
N ALA A 41 12.74 -7.94 -17.15
CA ALA A 41 13.86 -7.44 -16.35
C ALA A 41 14.06 -5.94 -16.62
N ASP A 42 13.05 -5.15 -16.29
CA ASP A 42 12.95 -3.74 -16.65
C ASP A 42 12.48 -2.86 -15.48
N CYS A 43 12.76 -1.57 -15.57
CA CYS A 43 12.24 -0.55 -14.66
C CYS A 43 11.91 0.71 -15.46
N ALA A 44 10.92 1.49 -15.06
CA ALA A 44 10.47 2.66 -15.81
C ALA A 44 10.14 3.85 -14.92
N THR A 45 10.50 5.05 -15.39
CA THR A 45 10.12 6.33 -14.78
C THR A 45 9.07 7.00 -15.66
N TRP A 46 7.85 7.09 -15.16
CA TRP A 46 6.70 7.66 -15.86
C TRP A 46 6.53 9.13 -15.49
N THR A 47 6.89 10.03 -16.40
CA THR A 47 6.85 11.50 -16.18
C THR A 47 5.59 12.17 -16.72
N ALA A 48 4.94 11.59 -17.73
CA ALA A 48 3.70 12.11 -18.29
C ALA A 48 2.51 11.90 -17.32
N ASN A 49 1.55 12.81 -17.36
CA ASN A 49 0.37 12.80 -16.50
C ASN A 49 -0.78 12.00 -17.13
N ARG A 50 -1.80 11.67 -16.33
CA ARG A 50 -3.06 11.05 -16.79
C ARG A 50 -2.84 9.75 -17.57
N LEU A 51 -1.75 9.04 -17.29
CA LEU A 51 -1.45 7.78 -17.96
C LEU A 51 -2.31 6.65 -17.41
N ARG A 52 -2.68 5.73 -18.30
CA ARG A 52 -3.16 4.40 -17.90
C ARG A 52 -2.16 3.36 -18.36
N ILE A 53 -1.55 2.65 -17.43
CA ILE A 53 -0.54 1.63 -17.70
C ILE A 53 -1.12 0.30 -17.25
N GLU A 54 -1.46 -0.56 -18.19
CA GLU A 54 -2.23 -1.76 -17.90
C GLU A 54 -1.68 -3.01 -18.60
N ALA A 55 -1.80 -4.15 -17.93
CA ALA A 55 -1.60 -5.43 -18.56
C ALA A 55 -2.67 -5.67 -19.64
N ALA A 56 -2.25 -6.05 -20.85
CA ALA A 56 -3.16 -6.35 -21.95
C ALA A 56 -3.92 -7.68 -21.72
N ALA A 57 -3.33 -8.58 -20.93
CA ALA A 57 -3.89 -9.82 -20.43
C ALA A 57 -3.12 -10.24 -19.15
N PRO A 58 -3.62 -11.19 -18.34
CA PRO A 58 -2.90 -11.69 -17.17
C PRO A 58 -1.50 -12.21 -17.52
N GLY A 59 -0.54 -12.03 -16.61
CA GLY A 59 0.83 -12.57 -16.77
C GLY A 59 1.91 -11.54 -17.08
N VAL A 60 1.67 -10.25 -16.82
CA VAL A 60 2.73 -9.22 -16.85
C VAL A 60 3.46 -9.18 -15.52
N VAL A 61 4.77 -9.45 -15.55
CA VAL A 61 5.64 -9.43 -14.37
C VAL A 61 6.84 -8.53 -14.63
N LEU A 62 7.08 -7.54 -13.78
CA LEU A 62 8.34 -6.82 -13.71
C LEU A 62 9.11 -7.27 -12.47
N ALA A 63 10.35 -7.71 -12.67
CA ALA A 63 11.11 -8.40 -11.63
C ALA A 63 12.54 -7.88 -11.48
N GLY A 64 12.97 -7.67 -10.23
CA GLY A 64 14.39 -7.59 -9.83
C GLY A 64 15.18 -6.35 -10.28
N LYS A 65 14.64 -5.51 -11.17
CA LYS A 65 15.32 -4.30 -11.64
C LYS A 65 14.63 -3.04 -11.11
N SER A 66 15.44 -2.12 -10.57
CA SER A 66 14.96 -0.83 -10.05
C SER A 66 15.59 0.35 -10.80
N CYS A 67 14.83 1.43 -10.91
CA CYS A 67 15.27 2.69 -11.49
C CYS A 67 15.67 3.68 -10.39
N ALA A 68 16.68 4.51 -10.67
CA ALA A 68 17.15 5.60 -9.81
C ALA A 68 17.44 5.21 -8.34
N GLY A 69 17.75 3.95 -8.06
CA GLY A 69 17.90 3.43 -6.69
C GLY A 69 16.62 3.49 -5.85
N LYS A 70 15.43 3.54 -6.49
CA LYS A 70 14.14 3.78 -5.83
C LYS A 70 13.13 2.65 -6.00
N GLY A 71 12.83 2.22 -7.22
CA GLY A 71 11.78 1.24 -7.44
C GLY A 71 11.65 0.76 -8.88
N ILE A 72 10.83 -0.28 -9.09
CA ILE A 72 10.60 -0.88 -10.42
C ILE A 72 9.89 0.14 -11.30
N PHE A 73 8.73 0.65 -10.85
CA PHE A 73 8.11 1.82 -11.44
C PHE A 73 8.27 3.04 -10.54
N ILE A 74 8.63 4.17 -11.16
CA ILE A 74 8.60 5.48 -10.51
C ILE A 74 7.55 6.33 -11.22
N THR A 75 6.50 6.73 -10.52
CA THR A 75 5.44 7.57 -11.09
C THR A 75 5.67 9.02 -10.67
N GLN A 76 6.31 9.81 -11.54
CA GLN A 76 6.54 11.25 -11.34
C GLN A 76 5.40 12.11 -11.89
N GLY A 77 4.76 11.64 -12.96
CA GLY A 77 3.55 12.24 -13.49
C GLY A 77 2.38 12.13 -12.52
N ASN A 78 1.40 13.02 -12.69
CA ASN A 78 0.19 13.06 -11.88
C ASN A 78 -0.93 12.21 -12.50
N ASP A 79 -1.88 11.77 -11.67
CA ASP A 79 -3.12 11.11 -12.09
C ASP A 79 -2.88 9.83 -12.89
N ILE A 80 -1.94 9.00 -12.43
CA ILE A 80 -1.57 7.75 -13.10
C ILE A 80 -2.42 6.60 -12.57
N THR A 81 -2.87 5.73 -13.47
CA THR A 81 -3.53 4.45 -13.14
C THR A 81 -2.65 3.30 -13.59
N ILE A 82 -2.38 2.35 -12.70
CA ILE A 82 -1.64 1.10 -12.97
C ILE A 82 -2.57 -0.09 -12.71
N ARG A 83 -2.68 -1.01 -13.67
CA ARG A 83 -3.61 -2.14 -13.57
C ARG A 83 -3.03 -3.47 -14.04
N GLY A 84 -3.24 -4.55 -13.27
CA GLY A 84 -3.01 -5.92 -13.75
C GLY A 84 -1.55 -6.38 -13.76
N ILE A 85 -0.64 -5.64 -13.09
CA ILE A 85 0.80 -5.86 -13.19
C ILE A 85 1.33 -6.48 -11.90
N THR A 86 2.24 -7.44 -12.01
CA THR A 86 3.01 -7.96 -10.89
C THR A 86 4.36 -7.26 -10.80
N PHE A 87 4.68 -6.73 -9.62
CA PHE A 87 5.95 -6.11 -9.25
C PHE A 87 6.63 -6.99 -8.22
N GLN A 88 7.82 -7.49 -8.52
CA GLN A 88 8.51 -8.40 -7.61
C GLN A 88 10.00 -8.13 -7.45
N ASP A 89 10.51 -8.52 -6.29
CA ASP A 89 11.93 -8.53 -5.94
C ASP A 89 12.62 -7.15 -6.01
N ALA A 90 11.88 -6.06 -5.79
CA ALA A 90 12.47 -4.72 -5.73
C ALA A 90 13.39 -4.58 -4.51
N THR A 91 14.69 -4.46 -4.78
CA THR A 91 15.75 -4.26 -3.77
C THR A 91 16.66 -3.13 -4.21
N VAL A 92 16.94 -2.17 -3.33
CA VAL A 92 17.83 -1.02 -3.63
C VAL A 92 18.87 -0.82 -2.52
N PRO A 93 19.99 -0.11 -2.79
CA PRO A 93 21.04 0.10 -1.78
C PRO A 93 20.55 0.74 -0.47
N ASP A 94 19.57 1.64 -0.57
CA ASP A 94 18.98 2.37 0.58
C ASP A 94 18.00 1.52 1.40
N ARG A 95 17.75 0.27 1.00
CA ARG A 95 16.88 -0.69 1.70
C ARG A 95 15.42 -0.25 1.83
N ASN A 96 14.91 0.44 0.81
CA ASN A 96 13.53 0.89 0.71
C ASN A 96 12.96 0.76 -0.72
N GLY A 97 13.51 -0.16 -1.51
CA GLY A 97 13.18 -0.37 -2.92
C GLY A 97 11.72 -0.73 -3.09
N ALA A 98 11.01 0.01 -3.94
CA ALA A 98 9.57 -0.16 -4.10
C ALA A 98 9.19 -0.89 -5.39
N GLY A 99 8.13 -1.70 -5.37
CA GLY A 99 7.44 -2.08 -6.60
C GLY A 99 6.97 -0.85 -7.36
N ILE A 100 6.31 0.09 -6.65
CA ILE A 100 6.03 1.44 -7.16
C ILE A 100 6.51 2.51 -6.17
N ARG A 101 7.39 3.39 -6.63
CA ARG A 101 7.72 4.66 -5.97
C ARG A 101 6.83 5.76 -6.55
N ALA A 102 5.87 6.25 -5.76
CA ALA A 102 4.92 7.27 -6.20
C ALA A 102 5.36 8.68 -5.76
N GLU A 103 5.86 9.47 -6.72
CA GLU A 103 6.40 10.82 -6.48
C GLU A 103 5.43 11.92 -6.94
N GLY A 104 4.62 11.67 -7.97
CA GLY A 104 3.56 12.55 -8.44
C GLY A 104 2.28 12.47 -7.60
N ARG A 105 1.34 13.38 -7.86
CA ARG A 105 0.01 13.36 -7.23
C ARG A 105 -0.87 12.29 -7.83
N ASN A 106 -1.74 11.72 -7.01
CA ASN A 106 -2.81 10.82 -7.43
C ASN A 106 -2.32 9.56 -8.16
N LEU A 107 -2.24 8.47 -7.43
CA LEU A 107 -1.96 7.15 -7.99
C LEU A 107 -3.14 6.23 -7.73
N THR A 108 -3.61 5.54 -8.76
CA THR A 108 -4.59 4.46 -8.66
C THR A 108 -3.92 3.15 -9.07
N VAL A 109 -4.01 2.13 -8.21
CA VAL A 109 -3.48 0.78 -8.44
C VAL A 109 -4.60 -0.23 -8.33
N GLU A 110 -4.78 -1.06 -9.36
CA GLU A 110 -5.89 -2.01 -9.44
C GLU A 110 -5.39 -3.38 -9.90
N HIS A 111 -5.95 -4.47 -9.36
CA HIS A 111 -5.67 -5.83 -9.84
C HIS A 111 -4.18 -6.16 -9.96
N SER A 112 -3.34 -5.57 -9.10
CA SER A 112 -1.88 -5.65 -9.19
C SER A 112 -1.32 -6.44 -8.02
N ARG A 113 -0.12 -6.99 -8.19
CA ARG A 113 0.51 -7.84 -7.19
C ARG A 113 1.90 -7.30 -6.85
N PHE A 114 2.24 -7.32 -5.57
CA PHE A 114 3.52 -6.85 -5.04
C PHE A 114 4.12 -7.97 -4.22
N LEU A 115 5.17 -8.61 -4.73
CA LEU A 115 5.73 -9.83 -4.16
C LEU A 115 7.19 -9.60 -3.77
N HIS A 116 7.56 -9.93 -2.53
CA HIS A 116 8.97 -10.00 -2.11
C HIS A 116 9.78 -8.69 -2.29
N ASN A 117 9.10 -7.54 -2.36
CA ASN A 117 9.77 -6.24 -2.46
C ASN A 117 10.20 -5.76 -1.07
N GLU A 118 11.20 -4.87 -1.00
CA GLU A 118 11.45 -4.14 0.24
C GLU A 118 10.21 -3.31 0.62
N ASN A 119 9.72 -2.45 -0.29
CA ASN A 119 8.39 -1.83 -0.22
C ASN A 119 7.48 -2.36 -1.35
N GLY A 120 6.21 -2.65 -1.08
CA GLY A 120 5.25 -2.83 -2.18
C GLY A 120 5.02 -1.49 -2.90
N ILE A 121 4.49 -0.51 -2.17
CA ILE A 121 4.32 0.87 -2.65
C ILE A 121 4.92 1.84 -1.63
N LEU A 122 5.70 2.82 -2.11
CA LEU A 122 6.20 3.94 -1.31
C LEU A 122 5.76 5.26 -1.94
N ALA A 123 4.85 5.98 -1.29
CA ALA A 123 4.19 7.17 -1.84
C ALA A 123 4.48 8.47 -1.08
N GLY A 124 4.70 9.55 -1.82
CA GLY A 124 5.06 10.87 -1.29
C GLY A 124 4.46 12.09 -2.03
N GLY A 125 3.44 11.90 -2.87
CA GLY A 125 2.91 12.89 -3.83
C GLY A 125 2.33 14.21 -3.32
N GLY A 126 2.54 14.62 -2.07
CA GLY A 126 2.07 15.91 -1.52
C GLY A 126 0.68 15.90 -0.87
N ARG A 127 0.33 17.00 -0.19
CA ARG A 127 -0.84 17.09 0.72
C ARG A 127 -2.21 16.96 0.06
N ASP A 128 -2.31 17.21 -1.23
CA ASP A 128 -3.55 17.08 -2.01
C ASP A 128 -3.70 15.71 -2.68
N SER A 129 -2.65 14.87 -2.64
CA SER A 129 -2.59 13.58 -3.33
C SER A 129 -3.47 12.50 -2.71
N VAL A 130 -4.06 11.65 -3.57
CA VAL A 130 -4.81 10.46 -3.17
C VAL A 130 -4.12 9.20 -3.71
N LEU A 131 -3.80 8.26 -2.84
CA LEU A 131 -3.40 6.91 -3.22
C LEU A 131 -4.60 5.97 -3.08
N ARG A 132 -5.04 5.39 -4.21
CA ARG A 132 -6.08 4.36 -4.25
C ARG A 132 -5.49 3.02 -4.64
N ILE A 133 -5.82 2.00 -3.87
CA ILE A 133 -5.41 0.62 -4.10
C ILE A 133 -6.66 -0.24 -4.00
N THR A 134 -6.94 -1.02 -5.04
CA THR A 134 -8.16 -1.83 -5.10
C THR A 134 -7.88 -3.19 -5.71
N ASP A 135 -8.49 -4.24 -5.14
CA ASP A 135 -8.41 -5.61 -5.69
C ASP A 135 -6.95 -6.07 -5.92
N SER A 136 -6.03 -5.73 -5.03
CA SER A 136 -4.58 -5.95 -5.20
C SER A 136 -3.97 -6.82 -4.08
N GLU A 137 -2.80 -7.41 -4.33
CA GLU A 137 -2.13 -8.32 -3.40
C GLU A 137 -0.74 -7.83 -3.01
N PHE A 138 -0.39 -7.90 -1.73
CA PHE A 138 0.91 -7.58 -1.16
C PHE A 138 1.39 -8.78 -0.35
N VAL A 139 2.34 -9.54 -0.88
CA VAL A 139 2.80 -10.79 -0.27
C VAL A 139 4.29 -10.71 0.02
N ASP A 140 4.65 -11.03 1.26
CA ASP A 140 6.04 -11.17 1.70
C ASP A 140 6.94 -9.94 1.45
N ASN A 141 6.33 -8.75 1.36
CA ASN A 141 7.07 -7.50 1.28
C ASN A 141 7.60 -7.11 2.67
N GLY A 142 8.59 -6.24 2.70
CA GLY A 142 9.10 -5.65 3.95
C GLY A 142 10.56 -5.99 4.23
N ALA A 143 11.24 -5.01 4.80
CA ALA A 143 12.61 -5.12 5.31
C ALA A 143 12.83 -4.02 6.35
N CYS A 144 13.65 -4.24 7.36
CA CYS A 144 14.09 -3.17 8.24
C CYS A 144 15.54 -3.40 8.67
N ILE A 145 16.45 -2.99 7.80
CA ILE A 145 17.90 -3.13 7.97
C ILE A 145 18.55 -1.75 8.15
N ARG A 146 18.24 -0.80 7.25
CA ARG A 146 18.71 0.60 7.31
C ARG A 146 17.54 1.58 7.35
N ALA A 147 16.55 1.35 6.49
CA ALA A 147 15.22 1.92 6.56
C ALA A 147 14.22 0.79 6.77
N CYS A 148 13.10 1.09 7.45
CA CYS A 148 11.97 0.18 7.46
C CYS A 148 11.14 0.39 6.18
N ALA A 149 10.79 -0.73 5.55
CA ALA A 149 10.05 -0.84 4.32
C ALA A 149 8.83 -1.73 4.56
N HIS A 150 7.71 -1.42 3.90
CA HIS A 150 6.37 -1.86 4.27
C HIS A 150 5.63 -2.50 3.08
N GLY A 151 4.50 -3.16 3.31
CA GLY A 151 3.61 -3.53 2.20
C GLY A 151 3.17 -2.28 1.42
N VAL A 152 2.56 -1.33 2.13
CA VAL A 152 2.26 0.01 1.63
C VAL A 152 2.75 1.06 2.61
N TYR A 153 3.50 2.05 2.13
CA TYR A 153 3.90 3.22 2.90
C TYR A 153 3.45 4.53 2.22
N ALA A 154 2.39 5.14 2.75
CA ALA A 154 2.06 6.54 2.46
C ALA A 154 2.88 7.45 3.38
N GLY A 155 4.08 7.84 2.93
CA GLY A 155 5.15 8.38 3.77
C GLY A 155 5.20 9.88 3.96
N ALA A 156 4.39 10.64 3.23
CA ALA A 156 4.13 12.05 3.50
C ALA A 156 2.66 12.24 3.91
N PRO A 157 2.29 13.34 4.59
CA PRO A 157 0.89 13.66 4.80
C PRO A 157 0.23 13.95 3.45
N ILE A 158 -0.28 12.91 2.80
CA ILE A 158 -1.12 12.98 1.60
C ILE A 158 -2.59 13.21 2.00
N LYS A 159 -3.44 13.60 1.06
CA LYS A 159 -4.86 13.84 1.34
C LYS A 159 -5.55 12.56 1.81
N ARG A 160 -5.28 11.44 1.13
CA ARG A 160 -5.97 10.18 1.41
C ARG A 160 -5.18 8.95 0.97
N LEU A 161 -5.15 7.94 1.83
CA LEU A 161 -4.89 6.56 1.46
C LEU A 161 -6.23 5.80 1.48
N GLU A 162 -6.55 5.09 0.40
CA GLU A 162 -7.75 4.26 0.28
C GLU A 162 -7.36 2.88 -0.24
N ILE A 163 -7.58 1.86 0.59
CA ILE A 163 -7.30 0.46 0.29
C ILE A 163 -8.62 -0.32 0.40
N VAL A 164 -9.00 -1.01 -0.67
CA VAL A 164 -10.29 -1.72 -0.75
C VAL A 164 -10.09 -3.10 -1.37
N ARG A 165 -10.75 -4.14 -0.82
CA ARG A 165 -10.76 -5.52 -1.36
C ARG A 165 -9.37 -6.07 -1.69
N SER A 166 -8.38 -5.78 -0.84
CA SER A 166 -6.98 -6.15 -1.09
C SER A 166 -6.49 -7.19 -0.10
N LEU A 167 -5.45 -7.93 -0.47
CA LEU A 167 -4.78 -8.92 0.38
C LEU A 167 -3.40 -8.41 0.78
N PHE A 168 -3.10 -8.51 2.08
CA PHE A 168 -1.79 -8.34 2.65
C PHE A 168 -1.45 -9.61 3.42
N TYR A 169 -0.33 -10.25 3.09
CA TYR A 169 0.06 -11.52 3.67
C TYR A 169 1.57 -11.61 3.89
N GLY A 170 1.98 -12.07 5.08
CA GLY A 170 3.37 -12.47 5.31
C GLY A 170 4.39 -11.32 5.31
N THR A 171 3.99 -10.08 5.56
CA THR A 171 4.94 -8.95 5.62
C THR A 171 6.08 -9.24 6.60
N ARG A 172 7.31 -8.98 6.14
CA ARG A 172 8.56 -9.26 6.86
C ARG A 172 9.02 -8.00 7.57
N ILE A 173 8.99 -8.00 8.91
CA ILE A 173 9.23 -6.85 9.79
C ILE A 173 8.39 -5.61 9.39
N ALA A 174 8.57 -4.47 10.08
CA ALA A 174 7.85 -3.22 9.79
C ALA A 174 6.31 -3.42 9.78
N HIS A 175 5.57 -2.94 8.80
CA HIS A 175 4.09 -2.96 8.84
C HIS A 175 3.51 -3.37 7.49
N HIS A 176 2.36 -4.06 7.50
CA HIS A 176 1.62 -4.30 6.25
C HIS A 176 1.24 -2.96 5.61
N ILE A 177 0.65 -2.05 6.40
CA ILE A 177 0.25 -0.70 5.98
C ILE A 177 0.81 0.33 6.96
N LYS A 178 1.54 1.34 6.46
CA LYS A 178 1.91 2.56 7.21
C LYS A 178 1.34 3.78 6.50
N SER A 179 0.53 4.57 7.21
CA SER A 179 -0.17 5.72 6.64
C SER A 179 0.03 7.00 7.44
N ARG A 180 0.77 7.95 6.86
CA ARG A 180 0.81 9.34 7.37
C ARG A 180 -0.28 10.23 6.76
N ALA A 181 -1.22 9.66 6.00
CA ALA A 181 -2.25 10.42 5.29
C ALA A 181 -3.23 11.14 6.24
N LEU A 182 -3.80 12.25 5.78
CA LEU A 182 -4.85 12.98 6.50
C LEU A 182 -6.15 12.16 6.65
N ASN A 183 -6.39 11.22 5.73
CA ASN A 183 -7.52 10.30 5.76
C ASN A 183 -7.03 8.91 5.36
N THR A 184 -7.24 7.91 6.20
CA THR A 184 -6.88 6.52 5.93
C THR A 184 -8.15 5.67 5.92
N LEU A 185 -8.42 5.02 4.79
CA LEU A 185 -9.54 4.11 4.62
C LEU A 185 -8.99 2.74 4.24
N VAL A 186 -9.33 1.73 5.03
CA VAL A 186 -8.99 0.32 4.75
C VAL A 186 -10.26 -0.50 4.88
N LYS A 187 -10.74 -1.05 3.77
CA LYS A 187 -12.05 -1.70 3.72
C LYS A 187 -12.03 -3.05 3.02
N ASP A 188 -12.88 -3.95 3.50
CA ASP A 188 -13.20 -5.23 2.85
C ASP A 188 -11.94 -6.04 2.47
N SER A 189 -10.84 -5.88 3.23
CA SER A 189 -9.52 -6.40 2.91
C SER A 189 -9.10 -7.50 3.89
N ARG A 190 -8.14 -8.34 3.48
CA ARG A 190 -7.54 -9.38 4.32
C ARG A 190 -6.10 -8.99 4.67
N ILE A 191 -5.77 -8.89 5.95
CA ILE A 191 -4.45 -8.42 6.42
C ILE A 191 -3.94 -9.40 7.47
N GLU A 192 -3.02 -10.28 7.10
CA GLU A 192 -2.61 -11.40 7.94
C GLU A 192 -1.09 -11.56 7.93
N ASP A 193 -0.52 -11.82 9.11
CA ASP A 193 0.88 -12.20 9.21
C ASP A 193 1.07 -13.64 8.69
N GLY A 194 0.11 -14.53 8.98
CA GLY A 194 0.27 -15.95 8.73
C GLY A 194 1.29 -16.60 9.68
N PRO A 195 1.66 -17.88 9.47
CA PRO A 195 2.47 -18.64 10.42
C PRO A 195 3.90 -18.09 10.56
N ASP A 196 4.45 -17.50 9.50
CA ASP A 196 5.85 -17.09 9.40
C ASP A 196 6.04 -15.57 9.25
N GLY A 197 4.96 -14.80 9.09
CA GLY A 197 5.02 -13.35 8.96
C GLY A 197 5.53 -12.68 10.23
N THR A 198 6.35 -11.65 10.07
CA THR A 198 7.06 -10.99 11.20
C THR A 198 6.68 -9.52 11.35
N SER A 199 5.58 -9.08 10.73
CA SER A 199 5.14 -7.69 10.80
C SER A 199 4.99 -7.22 12.26
N SER A 200 5.35 -5.96 12.49
CA SER A 200 5.17 -5.27 13.77
C SER A 200 3.71 -4.84 13.94
N TYR A 201 3.15 -4.08 13.01
CA TYR A 201 1.75 -3.63 13.04
C TYR A 201 1.04 -4.05 11.77
N LEU A 202 -0.27 -4.32 11.87
CA LEU A 202 -1.11 -4.57 10.70
C LEU A 202 -1.40 -3.26 9.97
N ILE A 203 -1.84 -2.24 10.70
CA ILE A 203 -2.12 -0.91 10.16
C ILE A 203 -1.56 0.11 11.13
N ASP A 204 -0.57 0.86 10.68
CA ASP A 204 0.08 1.92 11.45
C ASP A 204 -0.37 3.30 10.94
N VAL A 205 -0.96 4.12 11.83
CA VAL A 205 -1.38 5.50 11.54
C VAL A 205 -0.64 6.47 12.46
N PRO A 206 0.69 6.64 12.24
CA PRO A 206 1.60 7.13 13.28
C PRO A 206 1.38 8.58 13.69
N ASN A 207 0.76 9.39 12.83
CA ASN A 207 0.51 10.81 13.08
C ASN A 207 -0.95 11.17 13.31
N GLY A 208 -1.82 10.17 13.48
CA GLY A 208 -3.26 10.36 13.42
C GLY A 208 -3.73 10.78 12.02
N GLY A 209 -4.87 11.45 11.96
CA GLY A 209 -5.67 11.67 10.76
C GLY A 209 -7.02 10.97 10.90
N ASN A 210 -7.95 11.24 9.99
CA ASN A 210 -9.23 10.54 10.01
C ASN A 210 -9.03 9.07 9.60
N VAL A 211 -9.65 8.14 10.31
CA VAL A 211 -9.51 6.70 10.08
C VAL A 211 -10.87 6.05 9.91
N LEU A 212 -11.00 5.22 8.87
CA LEU A 212 -12.07 4.24 8.71
C LEU A 212 -11.43 2.87 8.42
N ILE A 213 -11.59 1.93 9.35
CA ILE A 213 -11.17 0.54 9.19
C ILE A 213 -12.42 -0.32 9.29
N GLU A 214 -12.88 -0.85 8.15
CA GLU A 214 -14.21 -1.45 8.03
C GLU A 214 -14.21 -2.78 7.28
N GLY A 215 -14.93 -3.78 7.81
CA GLY A 215 -15.21 -5.01 7.03
C GLY A 215 -13.98 -5.87 6.74
N ASN A 216 -12.87 -5.67 7.46
CA ASN A 216 -11.63 -6.38 7.19
C ASN A 216 -11.54 -7.70 7.97
N VAL A 217 -10.83 -8.67 7.40
CA VAL A 217 -10.37 -9.89 8.09
C VAL A 217 -8.90 -9.70 8.42
N MET A 218 -8.55 -9.80 9.70
CA MET A 218 -7.23 -9.45 10.20
C MET A 218 -6.69 -10.52 11.13
N GLU A 219 -5.38 -10.73 11.04
CA GLU A 219 -4.67 -11.65 11.92
C GLU A 219 -3.31 -11.09 12.34
N LYS A 220 -3.03 -11.16 13.64
CA LYS A 220 -1.70 -10.94 14.22
C LYS A 220 -1.06 -12.30 14.47
N GLY A 221 0.04 -12.58 13.80
CA GLY A 221 0.63 -13.91 13.75
C GLY A 221 1.61 -14.23 14.87
N PRO A 222 1.97 -15.51 15.06
CA PRO A 222 2.82 -15.98 16.16
C PRO A 222 4.24 -15.43 16.11
N GLN A 223 4.77 -15.11 14.92
CA GLN A 223 6.12 -14.58 14.71
C GLN A 223 6.18 -13.04 14.65
N SER A 224 5.08 -12.36 14.96
CA SER A 224 5.00 -10.91 14.99
C SER A 224 6.11 -10.26 15.84
N SER A 225 6.89 -9.36 15.22
CA SER A 225 8.00 -8.65 15.89
C SER A 225 7.52 -7.66 16.96
N ASN A 226 6.31 -7.12 16.82
CA ASN A 226 5.63 -6.38 17.88
C ASN A 226 4.25 -7.01 18.16
N PRO A 227 4.17 -7.93 19.12
CA PRO A 227 2.94 -8.65 19.44
C PRO A 227 1.90 -7.82 20.19
N GLY A 228 2.29 -6.69 20.77
CA GLY A 228 1.49 -6.01 21.79
C GLY A 228 0.32 -5.22 21.22
N VAL A 229 0.40 -4.80 19.96
CA VAL A 229 -0.59 -3.93 19.32
C VAL A 229 -0.78 -4.34 17.86
N ALA A 230 -2.03 -4.36 17.38
CA ALA A 230 -2.33 -4.59 15.96
C ALA A 230 -2.43 -3.28 15.17
N ILE A 231 -3.16 -2.28 15.69
CA ILE A 231 -3.44 -1.00 15.03
C ILE A 231 -3.12 0.17 15.98
N PRO A 232 -1.91 0.74 15.93
CA PRO A 232 -1.62 1.98 16.64
C PRO A 232 -2.06 3.22 15.83
N ILE A 233 -2.51 4.25 16.55
CA ILE A 233 -2.91 5.53 16.00
C ILE A 233 -2.27 6.65 16.84
N GLY A 234 -1.41 7.44 16.21
CA GLY A 234 -0.81 8.65 16.79
C GLY A 234 0.39 8.41 17.71
N GLU A 235 0.95 7.21 17.72
CA GLU A 235 2.03 6.78 18.59
C GLU A 235 3.40 7.42 18.28
N GLU A 236 3.62 7.94 17.06
CA GLU A 236 4.78 8.80 16.73
C GLU A 236 4.47 10.30 16.84
N GLY A 237 3.34 10.67 17.47
CA GLY A 237 2.95 12.06 17.70
C GLY A 237 1.88 12.56 16.72
N VAL A 238 0.78 13.04 17.29
CA VAL A 238 -0.40 13.50 16.55
C VAL A 238 -0.15 14.88 15.94
N THR A 239 0.15 14.89 14.65
CA THR A 239 0.38 16.12 13.87
C THR A 239 -0.69 16.34 12.81
N ASN A 240 -1.49 15.32 12.48
CA ASN A 240 -2.63 15.44 11.58
C ASN A 240 -3.91 15.77 12.36
N PRO A 241 -4.75 16.69 11.85
CA PRO A 241 -6.09 16.88 12.37
C PRO A 241 -6.87 15.56 12.37
N THR A 242 -7.37 15.15 13.53
CA THR A 242 -8.04 13.87 13.73
C THR A 242 -9.45 14.15 14.23
N ALA A 243 -10.43 14.16 13.34
CA ALA A 243 -11.82 14.44 13.68
C ALA A 243 -12.66 13.16 13.84
N SER A 244 -12.27 12.07 13.17
CA SER A 244 -13.03 10.83 13.14
C SER A 244 -12.13 9.60 13.16
N LEU A 245 -12.40 8.68 14.09
CA LEU A 245 -11.76 7.37 14.18
C LEU A 245 -12.88 6.32 14.28
N ILE A 246 -13.10 5.57 13.19
CA ILE A 246 -14.16 4.56 13.11
C ILE A 246 -13.52 3.21 12.76
N ILE A 247 -13.70 2.23 13.64
CA ILE A 247 -13.20 0.86 13.47
C ILE A 247 -14.39 -0.06 13.67
N ARG A 248 -14.92 -0.61 12.57
CA ARG A 248 -16.17 -1.36 12.62
C ARG A 248 -16.26 -2.59 11.74
N ASN A 249 -17.11 -3.54 12.11
CA ASN A 249 -17.40 -4.74 11.30
C ASN A 249 -16.15 -5.55 10.91
N ASN A 250 -15.08 -5.49 11.72
CA ASN A 250 -13.86 -6.24 11.42
C ASN A 250 -13.84 -7.58 12.16
N MET A 251 -13.26 -8.59 11.54
CA MET A 251 -12.87 -9.83 12.21
C MET A 251 -11.38 -9.79 12.51
N PHE A 252 -10.99 -9.87 13.77
CA PHE A 252 -9.60 -9.88 14.19
C PHE A 252 -9.28 -11.14 15.00
N ARG A 253 -8.20 -11.81 14.62
CA ARG A 253 -7.68 -13.00 15.30
C ARG A 253 -6.29 -12.73 15.84
N ASN A 254 -6.08 -12.98 17.12
CA ASN A 254 -4.78 -12.91 17.77
C ASN A 254 -4.20 -14.32 17.96
N ASP A 255 -3.14 -14.63 17.23
CA ASP A 255 -2.39 -15.88 17.29
C ASP A 255 -1.02 -15.72 17.99
N THR A 256 -0.75 -14.57 18.61
CA THR A 256 0.58 -14.26 19.16
C THR A 256 0.95 -15.06 20.42
N GLY A 257 0.02 -15.84 20.98
CA GLY A 257 0.21 -16.58 22.24
C GLY A 257 0.24 -15.71 23.50
N ARG A 258 -0.08 -14.41 23.39
CA ARG A 258 -0.11 -13.42 24.48
C ARG A 258 -1.17 -12.36 24.23
N ARG A 259 -1.47 -11.54 25.23
CA ARG A 259 -2.41 -10.42 25.10
C ARG A 259 -1.96 -9.42 24.04
N THR A 260 -2.85 -9.07 23.12
CA THR A 260 -2.65 -8.03 22.10
C THR A 260 -3.74 -6.98 22.21
N VAL A 261 -3.37 -5.70 22.08
CA VAL A 261 -4.32 -4.60 21.92
C VAL A 261 -4.74 -4.51 20.46
N PHE A 262 -6.03 -4.60 20.15
CA PHE A 262 -6.53 -4.46 18.78
C PHE A 262 -6.30 -3.03 18.26
N VAL A 263 -6.77 -2.01 18.99
CA VAL A 263 -6.52 -0.60 18.66
C VAL A 263 -5.84 0.13 19.82
N SER A 264 -4.70 0.78 19.56
CA SER A 264 -4.04 1.69 20.51
C SER A 264 -4.19 3.13 20.04
N ASN A 265 -5.06 3.91 20.68
CA ASN A 265 -5.36 5.28 20.32
C ASN A 265 -4.62 6.27 21.24
N ARG A 266 -3.66 7.02 20.68
CA ARG A 266 -2.93 8.09 21.39
C ARG A 266 -3.42 9.49 21.05
N THR A 267 -4.53 9.60 20.31
CA THR A 267 -5.19 10.87 20.00
C THR A 267 -6.16 11.28 21.11
N THR A 268 -6.65 12.52 21.09
CA THR A 268 -7.73 12.98 21.98
C THR A 268 -9.13 12.61 21.45
N THR A 269 -9.23 12.24 20.18
CA THR A 269 -10.48 11.86 19.53
C THR A 269 -10.87 10.46 19.95
N LYS A 270 -12.12 10.30 20.40
CA LYS A 270 -12.65 8.99 20.81
C LYS A 270 -12.80 8.08 19.59
N ALA A 271 -12.17 6.90 19.65
CA ALA A 271 -12.39 5.85 18.66
C ALA A 271 -13.79 5.23 18.84
N GLN A 272 -14.52 5.11 17.74
CA GLN A 272 -15.79 4.38 17.66
C GLN A 272 -15.48 2.94 17.29
N MET A 273 -15.64 2.04 18.26
CA MET A 273 -15.52 0.60 18.07
C MET A 273 -16.93 0.03 17.90
N GLN A 274 -17.24 -0.61 16.76
CA GLN A 274 -18.59 -1.11 16.46
C GLN A 274 -18.52 -2.48 15.81
N ASP A 275 -19.28 -3.46 16.33
CA ASP A 275 -19.49 -4.76 15.66
C ASP A 275 -18.20 -5.48 15.23
N ASN A 276 -17.09 -5.29 15.95
CA ASN A 276 -15.86 -6.03 15.71
C ASN A 276 -15.93 -7.39 16.40
N VAL A 277 -15.50 -8.45 15.70
CA VAL A 277 -15.39 -9.79 16.24
C VAL A 277 -13.93 -10.07 16.54
N LEU A 278 -13.59 -10.16 17.83
CA LEU A 278 -12.21 -10.37 18.29
C LEU A 278 -12.06 -11.78 18.87
N THR A 279 -11.06 -12.53 18.37
CA THR A 279 -10.78 -13.91 18.82
C THR A 279 -9.35 -14.01 19.36
N GLY A 280 -9.18 -14.73 20.48
CA GLY A 280 -7.91 -14.85 21.22
C GLY A 280 -7.86 -13.92 22.44
N ASP A 281 -6.70 -13.80 23.09
CA ASP A 281 -6.51 -12.86 24.21
C ASP A 281 -6.32 -11.44 23.66
N VAL A 282 -7.42 -10.69 23.59
CA VAL A 282 -7.45 -9.36 22.97
C VAL A 282 -7.99 -8.32 23.95
N ALA A 283 -7.28 -7.20 24.07
CA ALA A 283 -7.85 -5.95 24.56
C ALA A 283 -8.36 -5.15 23.36
N GLU A 284 -9.67 -4.88 23.29
CA GLU A 284 -10.24 -4.18 22.12
C GLU A 284 -9.61 -2.80 21.89
N LEU A 285 -9.43 -2.03 22.96
CA LEU A 285 -8.97 -0.64 22.88
C LEU A 285 -8.07 -0.28 24.07
N ASP A 286 -6.96 0.39 23.78
CA ASP A 286 -6.19 1.18 24.74
C ASP A 286 -6.23 2.66 24.31
N GLY A 287 -6.77 3.53 25.16
CA GLY A 287 -6.91 4.97 24.90
C GLY A 287 -8.36 5.44 24.73
N PRO A 288 -8.59 6.69 24.31
CA PRO A 288 -9.93 7.28 24.24
C PRO A 288 -10.84 6.59 23.23
N GLY A 289 -12.04 6.23 23.67
CA GLY A 289 -13.04 5.58 22.81
C GLY A 289 -13.76 4.46 23.55
N GLY A 290 -14.44 3.63 22.78
CA GLY A 290 -15.12 2.45 23.29
C GLY A 290 -16.18 1.95 22.33
N PRO A 291 -16.98 0.96 22.76
CA PRO A 291 -18.15 0.54 22.01
C PRO A 291 -19.10 1.73 21.84
N THR A 292 -19.65 1.87 20.63
CA THR A 292 -20.75 2.81 20.38
C THR A 292 -22.06 2.02 20.47
N PRO A 293 -23.09 2.53 21.16
CA PRO A 293 -24.38 1.86 21.27
C PRO A 293 -25.07 1.69 19.91
#